data_AF-A0A060YVS4-F1
#
_entry.id   AF-A0A060YVS4-F1
#
_cell.length_a   1.000
_cell.length_b   1.000
_cell.length_c   1.000
_cell.angle_alpha   90.00
_cell.angle_beta   90.00
_cell.angle_gamma   90.00
#
_symmetry.space_group_name_H-M   'P 1'
#
loop_
_entity.id
_entity.type
_entity.pdbx_description
1 polymer ?
#
loop_
_entity_poly.entity_id
_entity_poly.type
_entity_poly.pdbx_seq_one_letter_code
_entity_poly.pdbx_strand_id
1 'polypeptide(L)'
;MLGDRCLTDCLETYSSGVYEGLCNITLDRPLISEKLKAELNPLVITILSASSLPSSPVPFHVLEEKCLPVYCQYQFHNTSKHRTKGQEHRTNVYFNDVNVIMTGLLSPGELLEVLRGPPLEIEVHDRDRKLEKVSTSPALFGTYPNDDKLSKNSKHYDPCGLAKLNLNDLLQGQRSLKVKLALIKEKQDCSLDWERKMASMPGTGGVDGPEQQPGHYFDANSQLKV
;
A
#
# COMPACT_ATOMS: atom_id res chain seq x y z
N MET A 1 9.76 13.00 -14.30
CA MET A 1 8.44 12.88 -14.95
C MET A 1 8.63 12.63 -16.44
N LEU A 2 7.82 11.76 -17.07
CA LEU A 2 8.00 11.30 -18.46
C LEU A 2 8.28 12.44 -19.45
N GLY A 3 9.54 12.54 -19.90
CA GLY A 3 10.03 13.62 -20.77
C GLY A 3 11.15 14.47 -20.17
N ASP A 4 11.41 14.34 -18.86
CA ASP A 4 12.54 15.02 -18.20
C ASP A 4 13.85 14.53 -18.80
N ARG A 5 14.70 15.48 -19.18
CA ARG A 5 16.03 15.22 -19.73
C ARG A 5 17.08 15.01 -18.65
N CYS A 6 16.73 15.18 -17.38
CA CYS A 6 17.66 15.17 -16.27
C CYS A 6 16.98 14.52 -15.05
N LEU A 7 17.65 13.53 -14.46
CA LEU A 7 17.30 12.94 -13.18
C LEU A 7 18.49 13.16 -12.25
N THR A 8 18.26 13.74 -11.07
CA THR A 8 19.27 13.83 -10.01
C THR A 8 18.77 13.08 -8.80
N ASP A 9 19.58 12.16 -8.27
CA ASP A 9 19.23 11.37 -7.09
C ASP A 9 20.45 11.10 -6.20
N CYS A 10 20.20 10.79 -4.94
CA CYS A 10 21.24 10.44 -3.96
C CYS A 10 21.54 8.94 -4.02
N LEU A 11 22.81 8.57 -3.96
CA LEU A 11 23.23 7.17 -3.88
C LEU A 11 22.86 6.61 -2.50
N GLU A 12 22.12 5.49 -2.46
CA GLU A 12 21.67 4.86 -1.22
C GLU A 12 22.79 4.09 -0.47
N THR A 13 23.99 3.99 -1.05
CA THR A 13 25.13 3.25 -0.49
C THR A 13 26.03 4.13 0.35
N TYR A 14 26.15 3.79 1.64
CA TYR A 14 27.08 4.44 2.58
C TYR A 14 28.41 3.69 2.63
N SER A 15 29.53 4.40 2.50
CA SER A 15 30.87 3.86 2.74
C SER A 15 31.57 4.69 3.82
N SER A 16 32.49 4.06 4.57
CA SER A 16 33.25 4.76 5.62
C SER A 16 34.13 5.84 4.98
N GLY A 17 33.70 7.10 5.08
CA GLY A 17 34.40 8.27 4.55
C GLY A 17 33.64 9.06 3.47
N VAL A 18 32.50 8.57 2.97
CA VAL A 18 31.64 9.31 2.01
C VAL A 18 30.29 9.58 2.66
N TYR A 19 29.98 10.87 2.85
CA TYR A 19 28.77 11.31 3.54
C TYR A 19 27.55 11.38 2.62
N GLU A 20 27.74 11.76 1.36
CA GLU A 20 26.68 11.92 0.37
C GLU A 20 27.26 11.74 -1.03
N GLY A 21 26.53 11.04 -1.91
CA GLY A 21 26.85 10.91 -3.33
C GLY A 21 25.63 11.33 -4.15
N LEU A 22 25.81 12.31 -5.03
CA LEU A 22 24.77 12.76 -5.95
C LEU A 22 25.06 12.22 -7.35
N CYS A 23 24.09 11.55 -7.94
CA CYS A 23 24.15 11.07 -9.31
C CYS A 23 23.22 11.93 -10.17
N ASN A 24 23.73 12.45 -11.29
CA ASN A 24 22.92 13.12 -12.29
C ASN A 24 23.02 12.37 -13.61
N ILE A 25 21.87 11.96 -14.14
CA ILE A 25 21.74 11.36 -15.46
C ILE A 25 21.02 12.37 -16.35
N THR A 26 21.70 12.85 -17.39
CA THR A 26 21.14 13.75 -18.40
C THR A 26 21.12 13.07 -19.76
N LEU A 27 19.99 13.19 -20.47
CA LEU A 27 19.80 12.68 -21.82
C LEU A 27 19.86 13.84 -22.83
N ASP A 28 20.45 13.59 -24.00
CA ASP A 28 20.49 14.52 -25.12
C ASP A 28 19.08 14.71 -25.75
N ARG A 29 18.22 13.70 -25.62
CA ARG A 29 16.84 13.68 -26.13
C ARG A 29 15.89 13.06 -25.09
N PRO A 30 14.57 13.34 -25.16
CA PRO A 30 13.60 12.66 -24.31
C PRO A 30 13.68 11.13 -24.47
N LEU A 31 13.55 10.40 -23.36
CA LEU A 31 13.61 8.94 -23.33
C LEU A 31 12.55 8.27 -24.23
N ILE A 32 11.39 8.91 -24.38
CA ILE A 32 10.28 8.46 -25.23
C ILE A 32 9.96 9.56 -26.24
N SER A 33 9.83 9.18 -27.51
CA SER A 33 9.41 10.11 -28.58
C SER A 33 7.93 10.45 -28.47
N GLU A 34 7.49 11.58 -29.03
CA GLU A 34 6.06 11.96 -29.03
C GLU A 34 5.18 10.92 -29.74
N LYS A 35 5.69 10.29 -30.81
CA LYS A 35 4.99 9.19 -31.49
C LYS A 35 4.79 8.00 -30.54
N LEU A 36 5.86 7.57 -29.87
CA LEU A 36 5.80 6.45 -28.94
C LEU A 36 4.95 6.78 -27.71
N LYS A 37 4.96 8.03 -27.23
CA LYS A 37 4.11 8.51 -26.15
C LYS A 37 2.63 8.44 -26.53
N ALA A 38 2.28 8.82 -27.76
CA ALA A 38 0.92 8.70 -28.27
C ALA A 38 0.49 7.23 -28.42
N GLU A 39 1.39 6.36 -28.88
CA GLU A 39 1.13 4.92 -29.01
C GLU A 39 0.98 4.22 -27.65
N LEU A 40 1.87 4.49 -26.69
CA LEU A 40 1.87 3.86 -25.37
C LEU A 40 0.85 4.47 -24.39
N ASN A 41 0.35 5.67 -24.67
CA ASN A 41 -0.63 6.41 -23.87
C ASN A 41 -0.40 6.27 -22.35
N PRO A 42 0.70 6.80 -21.80
CA PRO A 42 1.06 6.59 -20.41
C PRO A 42 0.08 7.27 -19.46
N LEU A 43 -0.54 6.49 -18.57
CA LEU A 43 -1.25 6.97 -17.39
C LEU A 43 -0.25 7.07 -16.23
N VAL A 44 -0.21 8.22 -15.57
CA VAL A 44 0.67 8.46 -14.42
C VAL A 44 -0.19 8.57 -13.18
N ILE A 45 0.05 7.71 -12.19
CA ILE A 45 -0.57 7.78 -10.87
C ILE A 45 0.51 8.22 -9.90
N THR A 46 0.29 9.33 -9.20
CA THR A 46 1.23 9.87 -8.22
C THR A 46 0.60 9.83 -6.83
N ILE A 47 1.15 9.05 -5.92
CA ILE A 47 0.72 9.07 -4.52
C ILE A 47 1.54 10.15 -3.81
N LEU A 48 0.90 11.28 -3.48
CA LEU A 48 1.60 12.42 -2.87
C LEU A 48 1.79 12.22 -1.38
N SER A 49 0.71 12.07 -0.64
CA SER A 49 0.76 12.03 0.83
C SER A 49 -0.50 11.42 1.45
N ALA A 50 -0.36 10.82 2.63
CA ALA A 50 -1.47 10.55 3.54
C ALA A 50 -1.41 11.55 4.71
N SER A 51 -2.53 12.14 5.08
CA SER A 51 -2.64 13.11 6.17
C SER A 51 -3.60 12.64 7.24
N SER A 52 -3.36 13.09 8.48
CA SER A 52 -4.14 12.73 9.66
C SER A 52 -4.24 11.22 9.88
N LEU A 53 -3.16 10.46 9.63
CA LEU A 53 -3.12 9.04 10.01
C LEU A 53 -3.30 8.90 11.53
N PRO A 54 -4.07 7.90 12.00
CA PRO A 54 -4.44 7.81 13.40
C PRO A 54 -3.29 7.24 14.25
N SER A 55 -3.01 7.89 15.38
CA SER A 55 -2.18 7.34 16.47
C SER A 55 -3.01 6.63 17.54
N SER A 56 -4.26 6.33 17.22
CA SER A 56 -5.24 5.65 18.07
C SER A 56 -5.76 4.43 17.32
N PRO A 57 -5.98 3.29 17.99
CA PRO A 57 -5.80 3.07 19.43
C PRO A 57 -4.35 2.79 19.84
N VAL A 58 -3.45 2.60 18.86
CA VAL A 58 -2.04 2.32 19.09
C VAL A 58 -1.17 3.54 18.72
N PRO A 59 -0.33 4.06 19.63
CA PRO A 59 0.58 5.19 19.35
C PRO A 59 1.68 4.86 18.33
N PHE A 60 2.16 5.87 17.59
CA PHE A 60 3.17 5.69 16.53
C PHE A 60 4.46 5.01 16.96
N HIS A 61 4.97 5.27 18.17
CA HIS A 61 6.20 4.63 18.65
C HIS A 61 6.05 3.10 18.78
N VAL A 62 4.87 2.62 19.18
CA VAL A 62 4.58 1.18 19.26
C VAL A 62 4.45 0.57 17.86
N LEU A 63 3.91 1.34 16.92
CA LEU A 63 3.73 0.92 15.53
C LEU A 63 5.05 0.84 14.79
N GLU A 64 5.93 1.79 15.02
CA GLU A 64 7.29 1.77 14.47
C GLU A 64 8.09 0.56 14.97
N GLU A 65 7.86 0.14 16.22
CA GLU A 65 8.47 -1.06 16.78
C GLU A 65 7.91 -2.34 16.15
N LYS A 66 6.58 -2.47 16.07
CA LYS A 66 5.88 -3.74 15.76
C LYS A 66 5.46 -3.91 14.31
N CYS A 67 5.28 -2.82 13.57
CA CYS A 67 4.72 -2.81 12.22
C CYS A 67 5.76 -2.41 11.17
N LEU A 68 5.55 -2.85 9.93
CA LEU A 68 6.30 -2.37 8.78
C LEU A 68 6.15 -0.84 8.63
N PRO A 69 7.11 -0.16 7.97
CA PRO A 69 6.96 1.24 7.61
C PRO A 69 5.67 1.48 6.81
N VAL A 70 5.07 2.65 6.94
CA VAL A 70 3.81 3.02 6.28
C VAL A 70 3.98 3.02 4.77
N TYR A 71 3.05 2.40 4.03
CA TYR A 71 3.09 2.37 2.57
C TYR A 71 1.70 2.39 1.96
N CYS A 72 1.62 2.74 0.68
CA CYS A 72 0.40 2.57 -0.11
C CYS A 72 0.53 1.40 -1.09
N GLN A 73 -0.59 0.74 -1.36
CA GLN A 73 -0.66 -0.36 -2.30
C GLN A 73 -1.93 -0.26 -3.14
N TYR A 74 -1.84 -0.56 -4.43
CA TYR A 74 -2.99 -0.65 -5.32
C TYR A 74 -2.67 -1.51 -6.53
N GLN A 75 -3.70 -1.90 -7.28
CA GLN A 75 -3.58 -2.66 -8.52
C GLN A 75 -4.42 -1.99 -9.60
N PHE A 76 -3.81 -1.69 -10.74
CA PHE A 76 -4.54 -1.15 -11.89
C PHE A 76 -4.83 -2.29 -12.88
N HIS A 77 -6.11 -2.62 -13.09
CA HIS A 77 -6.50 -3.73 -13.95
C HIS A 77 -5.75 -5.04 -13.56
N ASN A 78 -5.28 -5.81 -14.52
CA ASN A 78 -4.54 -7.07 -14.34
C ASN A 78 -3.02 -6.88 -14.19
N THR A 79 -2.53 -5.68 -13.84
CA THR A 79 -1.09 -5.48 -13.60
C THR A 79 -0.65 -6.07 -12.26
N SER A 80 0.65 -6.17 -12.00
CA SER A 80 1.14 -6.45 -10.64
C SER A 80 0.70 -5.35 -9.67
N LYS A 81 0.53 -5.71 -8.40
CA LYS A 81 0.32 -4.72 -7.33
C LYS A 81 1.50 -3.76 -7.28
N HIS A 82 1.20 -2.47 -7.29
CA HIS A 82 2.18 -1.42 -7.05
C HIS A 82 2.24 -1.13 -5.56
N ARG A 83 3.45 -0.98 -5.03
CA ARG A 83 3.69 -0.67 -3.62
C ARG A 83 4.69 0.48 -3.52
N THR A 84 4.33 1.52 -2.78
CA THR A 84 5.23 2.66 -2.56
C THR A 84 6.40 2.26 -1.65
N LYS A 85 7.49 3.04 -1.69
CA LYS A 85 8.55 2.95 -0.67
C LYS A 85 7.93 3.17 0.72
N GLY A 86 8.38 2.39 1.69
CA GLY A 86 7.94 2.51 3.08
C GLY A 86 8.43 3.80 3.73
N GLN A 87 7.59 4.42 4.54
CA GLN A 87 7.82 5.68 5.23
C GLN A 87 7.67 5.52 6.75
N GLU A 88 8.28 6.41 7.52
CA GLU A 88 8.14 6.43 8.98
C GLU A 88 6.68 6.63 9.43
N HIS A 89 6.34 6.07 10.59
CA HIS A 89 5.02 6.24 11.20
C HIS A 89 4.84 7.67 11.70
N ARG A 90 4.00 8.44 11.01
CA ARG A 90 3.68 9.84 11.37
C ARG A 90 2.22 10.14 11.05
N THR A 91 1.70 11.22 11.63
CA THR A 91 0.35 11.71 11.30
C THR A 91 0.25 12.18 9.85
N ASN A 92 1.32 12.76 9.30
CA ASN A 92 1.41 13.16 7.90
C ASN A 92 2.61 12.45 7.26
N VAL A 93 2.35 11.67 6.22
CA VAL A 93 3.34 10.86 5.52
C VAL A 93 3.37 11.30 4.06
N TYR A 94 4.56 11.56 3.54
CA TYR A 94 4.79 11.98 2.16
C TYR A 94 5.46 10.85 1.40
N PHE A 95 4.80 10.38 0.34
CA PHE A 95 5.32 9.29 -0.49
C PHE A 95 6.02 9.84 -1.72
N ASN A 96 5.44 10.86 -2.36
CA ASN A 96 5.88 11.41 -3.66
C ASN A 96 6.20 10.31 -4.69
N ASP A 97 5.42 9.23 -4.63
CA ASP A 97 5.67 8.01 -5.40
C ASP A 97 4.97 8.12 -6.75
N VAL A 98 5.71 7.81 -7.82
CA VAL A 98 5.23 7.91 -9.20
C VAL A 98 5.20 6.53 -9.83
N ASN A 99 4.03 6.10 -10.25
CA ASN A 99 3.84 4.90 -11.06
C ASN A 99 3.36 5.27 -12.46
N VAL A 100 3.92 4.59 -13.47
CA VAL A 100 3.60 4.81 -14.88
C VAL A 100 3.03 3.53 -15.47
N ILE A 101 1.83 3.64 -16.03
CA ILE A 101 1.11 2.53 -16.64
C ILE A 101 0.92 2.83 -18.12
N MET A 102 1.42 1.96 -18.99
CA MET A 102 1.33 2.12 -20.45
C MET A 102 -0.03 1.65 -20.96
N THR A 103 -1.06 2.50 -20.85
CA THR A 103 -2.44 2.09 -21.17
C THR A 103 -2.67 1.81 -22.65
N GLY A 104 -1.79 2.26 -23.54
CA GLY A 104 -1.80 1.92 -24.96
C GLY A 104 -1.49 0.45 -25.26
N LEU A 105 -1.02 -0.31 -24.26
CA LEU A 105 -0.89 -1.76 -24.35
C LEU A 105 -2.20 -2.52 -24.09
N LEU A 106 -3.23 -1.83 -23.57
CA LEU A 106 -4.57 -2.38 -23.39
C LEU A 106 -5.38 -2.19 -24.68
N SER A 107 -6.31 -3.10 -24.95
CA SER A 107 -7.29 -2.85 -25.99
C SER A 107 -8.20 -1.66 -25.61
N PRO A 108 -8.77 -0.93 -26.58
CA PRO A 108 -9.69 0.18 -26.28
C PRO A 108 -10.88 -0.23 -25.41
N GLY A 109 -11.37 -1.47 -25.54
CA GLY A 109 -12.46 -2.01 -24.73
C GLY A 109 -12.05 -2.22 -23.27
N GLU A 110 -10.89 -2.84 -23.03
CA GLU A 110 -10.36 -3.04 -21.67
C GLU A 110 -10.08 -1.70 -20.98
N LEU A 111 -9.45 -0.75 -21.67
CA LEU A 111 -9.20 0.57 -21.11
C LEU A 111 -10.50 1.29 -20.74
N LEU A 112 -11.51 1.20 -21.60
CA LEU A 112 -12.83 1.78 -21.34
C LEU A 112 -13.51 1.12 -20.14
N GLU A 113 -13.44 -0.21 -20.02
CA GLU A 113 -13.97 -0.96 -18.88
C GLU A 113 -13.28 -0.56 -17.58
N VAL A 114 -11.95 -0.45 -17.56
CA VAL A 114 -11.19 -0.04 -16.39
C VAL A 114 -11.53 1.39 -15.96
N LEU A 115 -11.62 2.32 -16.91
CA LEU A 115 -11.91 3.72 -16.61
C LEU A 115 -13.37 3.94 -16.20
N ARG A 116 -14.32 3.16 -16.74
CA ARG A 116 -15.76 3.18 -16.37
C ARG A 116 -16.08 2.36 -15.13
N GLY A 117 -15.22 1.42 -14.80
CA GLY A 117 -15.41 0.38 -13.81
C GLY A 117 -15.49 0.92 -12.39
N PRO A 118 -15.41 0.03 -11.38
CA PRO A 118 -15.36 0.47 -10.00
C PRO A 118 -14.16 1.42 -9.78
N PRO A 119 -14.24 2.34 -8.81
CA PRO A 119 -13.11 3.18 -8.45
C PRO A 119 -11.84 2.36 -8.18
N LEU A 120 -10.68 2.88 -8.59
CA LEU A 120 -9.40 2.31 -8.21
C LEU A 120 -9.25 2.38 -6.69
N GLU A 121 -9.06 1.22 -6.08
CA GLU A 121 -8.88 1.07 -4.64
C GLU A 121 -7.40 1.21 -4.28
N ILE A 122 -7.10 2.16 -3.39
CA ILE A 122 -5.77 2.43 -2.88
C ILE A 122 -5.76 2.17 -1.39
N GLU A 123 -5.02 1.14 -1.00
CA GLU A 123 -4.80 0.70 0.37
C GLU A 123 -3.67 1.54 1.00
N VAL A 124 -3.85 1.98 2.23
CA VAL A 124 -2.83 2.63 3.07
C VAL A 124 -2.57 1.71 4.26
N HIS A 125 -1.39 1.12 4.27
CA HIS A 125 -0.95 0.17 5.27
C HIS A 125 -0.04 0.86 6.29
N ASP A 126 -0.49 0.97 7.54
CA ASP A 126 0.27 1.48 8.67
C ASP A 126 0.21 0.55 9.90
N ARG A 127 -0.35 -0.66 9.74
CA ARG A 127 -0.52 -1.66 10.81
C ARG A 127 0.01 -3.05 10.48
N ASP A 128 0.51 -3.26 9.27
CA ASP A 128 1.11 -4.52 8.85
C ASP A 128 2.23 -4.94 9.79
N ARG A 129 2.16 -6.14 10.37
CA ARG A 129 3.13 -6.61 11.35
C ARG A 129 4.47 -6.92 10.70
N LYS A 130 5.55 -6.69 11.44
CA LYS A 130 6.84 -7.31 11.12
C LYS A 130 6.72 -8.81 11.36
N LEU A 131 7.23 -9.62 10.45
CA LEU A 131 7.36 -11.06 10.71
C LEU A 131 8.29 -11.25 11.90
N GLU A 132 7.78 -11.83 12.99
CA GLU A 132 8.65 -12.23 14.09
C GLU A 132 9.66 -13.26 13.57
N LYS A 133 10.94 -13.02 13.84
CA LYS A 133 11.95 -14.06 13.66
C LYS A 133 11.65 -15.12 14.71
N VAL A 134 10.95 -16.19 14.33
CA VAL A 134 10.79 -17.36 15.19
C VAL A 134 12.20 -17.79 15.58
N SER A 135 12.56 -17.64 16.85
CA SER A 135 13.76 -18.25 17.39
C SER A 135 13.52 -19.75 17.37
N THR A 136 13.93 -20.42 16.31
CA THR A 136 13.90 -21.87 16.19
C THR A 136 14.96 -22.44 17.12
N SER A 137 14.67 -22.49 18.43
CA SER A 137 15.10 -23.65 19.19
C SER A 137 14.33 -24.83 18.61
N PRO A 138 14.97 -25.88 18.07
CA PRO A 138 14.26 -27.01 17.51
C PRO A 138 13.45 -27.68 18.62
N ALA A 139 12.14 -27.46 18.61
CA ALA A 139 11.20 -28.16 19.46
C ALA A 139 10.85 -29.51 18.83
N LEU A 140 10.79 -30.55 19.66
CA LEU A 140 10.39 -31.90 19.26
C LEU A 140 8.90 -31.88 18.87
N PHE A 141 8.61 -32.30 17.62
CA PHE A 141 7.26 -32.35 17.06
C PHE A 141 6.33 -33.21 17.96
N GLY A 142 5.16 -32.69 18.33
CA GLY A 142 4.15 -33.41 19.12
C GLY A 142 4.21 -33.18 20.64
N THR A 143 4.99 -32.23 21.14
CA THR A 143 5.18 -32.04 22.60
C THR A 143 4.37 -30.89 23.19
N TYR A 144 3.77 -30.03 22.37
CA TYR A 144 2.98 -28.91 22.86
C TYR A 144 1.47 -29.13 22.65
N PRO A 145 0.63 -28.80 23.65
CA PRO A 145 -0.81 -28.81 23.49
C PRO A 145 -1.21 -27.69 22.53
N ASN A 146 -1.27 -28.00 21.22
CA ASN A 146 -1.83 -27.23 20.08
C ASN A 146 -1.17 -27.63 18.73
N ASP A 147 -0.27 -28.62 18.67
CA ASP A 147 0.35 -29.07 17.41
C ASP A 147 -0.66 -29.52 16.34
N ASP A 148 -1.89 -29.88 16.73
CA ASP A 148 -3.00 -30.19 15.83
C ASP A 148 -3.49 -28.98 15.00
N LYS A 149 -3.09 -27.74 15.36
CA LYS A 149 -3.51 -26.49 14.68
C LYS A 149 -2.54 -26.03 13.59
N LEU A 150 -1.45 -26.76 13.33
CA LEU A 150 -0.43 -26.39 12.34
C LEU A 150 -0.94 -26.38 10.87
N SER A 151 -2.18 -26.84 10.63
CA SER A 151 -2.78 -26.90 9.29
C SER A 151 -3.60 -25.66 8.89
N LYS A 152 -3.64 -24.60 9.71
CA LYS A 152 -4.40 -23.39 9.37
C LYS A 152 -3.48 -22.18 9.23
N ASN A 153 -2.90 -22.04 8.04
CA ASN A 153 -2.43 -20.74 7.55
C ASN A 153 -3.64 -19.83 7.34
N SER A 154 -4.29 -19.39 8.42
CA SER A 154 -5.21 -18.26 8.38
C SER A 154 -4.37 -17.06 7.98
N LYS A 155 -4.49 -16.62 6.72
CA LYS A 155 -3.95 -15.33 6.29
C LYS A 155 -4.61 -14.26 7.16
N HIS A 156 -3.96 -13.89 8.25
CA HIS A 156 -4.34 -12.72 9.03
C HIS A 156 -4.03 -11.51 8.15
N TYR A 157 -5.07 -10.78 7.78
CA TYR A 157 -4.92 -9.50 7.10
C TYR A 157 -4.85 -8.43 8.19
N ASP A 158 -3.74 -7.69 8.22
CA ASP A 158 -3.63 -6.53 9.10
C ASP A 158 -4.52 -5.39 8.57
N PRO A 159 -5.13 -4.58 9.46
CA PRO A 159 -6.06 -3.55 9.03
C PRO A 159 -5.38 -2.45 8.20
N CYS A 160 -6.03 -2.02 7.11
CA CYS A 160 -5.58 -0.91 6.29
C CYS A 160 -6.67 0.17 6.10
N GLY A 161 -6.25 1.37 5.72
CA GLY A 161 -7.15 2.43 5.28
C GLY A 161 -7.39 2.33 3.76
N LEU A 162 -8.65 2.45 3.32
CA LEU A 162 -9.02 2.34 1.91
C LEU A 162 -9.46 3.70 1.36
N ALA A 163 -8.86 4.11 0.23
CA ALA A 163 -9.29 5.25 -0.57
C ALA A 163 -9.80 4.76 -1.94
N LYS A 164 -10.83 5.43 -2.46
CA LYS A 164 -11.46 5.08 -3.75
C LYS A 164 -11.30 6.22 -4.76
N LEU A 165 -10.53 6.00 -5.81
CA LEU A 165 -10.26 6.97 -6.87
C LEU A 165 -11.13 6.68 -8.10
N ASN A 166 -12.05 7.59 -8.42
CA ASN A 166 -12.82 7.49 -9.66
C ASN A 166 -12.00 8.03 -10.85
N LEU A 167 -11.97 7.28 -11.95
CA LEU A 167 -11.24 7.62 -13.17
C LEU A 167 -12.15 8.06 -14.34
N ASN A 168 -13.47 8.12 -14.14
CA ASN A 168 -14.44 8.50 -15.16
C ASN A 168 -14.17 9.86 -15.80
N ASP A 169 -13.60 10.79 -15.04
CA ASP A 169 -13.29 12.13 -15.53
C ASP A 169 -12.26 12.09 -16.68
N LEU A 170 -11.40 11.06 -16.73
CA LEU A 170 -10.50 10.84 -17.86
C LEU A 170 -11.25 10.54 -19.16
N LEU A 171 -12.41 9.86 -19.08
CA LEU A 171 -13.27 9.59 -20.23
C LEU A 171 -14.01 10.83 -20.73
N GLN A 172 -14.17 11.83 -19.86
CA GLN A 172 -14.76 13.14 -20.21
C GLN A 172 -13.73 14.09 -20.83
N GLY A 173 -12.48 13.62 -21.05
CA GLY A 173 -11.41 14.38 -21.65
C GLY A 173 -10.53 15.14 -20.66
N GLN A 174 -10.72 14.98 -19.34
CA GLN A 174 -9.72 15.48 -18.39
C GLN A 174 -8.41 14.72 -18.58
N ARG A 175 -7.31 15.47 -18.62
CA ARG A 175 -5.96 14.90 -18.78
C ARG A 175 -5.21 14.73 -17.45
N SER A 176 -5.73 15.31 -16.39
CA SER A 176 -5.12 15.28 -15.06
C SER A 176 -6.18 15.44 -13.99
N LEU A 177 -6.06 14.63 -12.94
CA LEU A 177 -6.89 14.68 -11.75
C LEU A 177 -5.97 14.93 -10.55
N LYS A 178 -6.37 15.82 -9.65
CA LYS A 178 -5.68 16.06 -8.39
C LYS A 178 -6.72 16.06 -7.29
N VAL A 179 -6.74 15.00 -6.50
CA VAL A 179 -7.85 14.72 -5.59
C VAL A 179 -7.36 14.52 -4.16
N LYS A 180 -8.27 14.74 -3.22
CA LYS A 180 -8.12 14.35 -1.82
C LYS A 180 -9.22 13.34 -1.53
N LEU A 181 -8.83 12.12 -1.18
CA LEU A 181 -9.72 11.00 -0.95
C LEU A 181 -9.78 10.73 0.54
N ALA A 182 -10.98 10.58 1.10
CA ALA A 182 -11.13 10.17 2.49
C ALA A 182 -10.67 8.71 2.64
N LEU A 183 -9.91 8.44 3.70
CA LEU A 183 -9.56 7.08 4.09
C LEU A 183 -10.67 6.52 4.98
N ILE A 184 -11.30 5.46 4.52
CA ILE A 184 -12.26 4.70 5.30
C ILE A 184 -11.61 3.42 5.79
N LYS A 185 -12.06 2.92 6.96
CA LYS A 185 -11.67 1.57 7.37
C LYS A 185 -12.18 0.58 6.33
N GLU A 186 -11.30 -0.29 5.84
CA GLU A 186 -11.74 -1.41 5.02
C GLU A 186 -12.73 -2.27 5.83
N LYS A 187 -13.95 -2.44 5.31
CA LYS A 187 -14.86 -3.45 5.84
C LYS A 187 -14.25 -4.80 5.49
N GLN A 188 -13.60 -5.41 6.45
CA GLN A 188 -13.30 -6.82 6.38
C GLN A 188 -14.64 -7.53 6.20
N ASP A 189 -14.80 -8.32 5.13
CA ASP A 189 -15.79 -9.39 5.05
C ASP A 189 -15.42 -10.42 6.13
N CYS A 190 -15.60 -10.02 7.38
CA CYS A 190 -15.73 -10.91 8.49
C CYS A 190 -16.99 -11.71 8.22
N SER A 191 -16.82 -12.87 7.58
CA SER A 191 -17.88 -13.87 7.44
C SER A 191 -18.66 -13.93 8.75
N LEU A 192 -19.94 -13.55 8.72
CA LEU A 192 -20.89 -13.55 9.84
C LEU A 192 -20.96 -14.90 10.60
N ASP A 193 -20.24 -15.92 10.13
CA ASP A 193 -20.03 -17.21 10.79
C ASP A 193 -19.02 -17.17 11.95
N TRP A 194 -18.10 -16.20 12.00
CA TRP A 194 -17.05 -16.16 13.04
C TRP A 194 -17.59 -15.67 14.40
N GLU A 195 -18.43 -14.63 14.41
CA GLU A 195 -19.10 -14.12 15.63
C GLU A 195 -20.04 -15.18 16.22
N ARG A 196 -20.76 -15.92 15.36
CA ARG A 196 -21.61 -17.05 15.80
C ARG A 196 -20.81 -18.21 16.38
N LYS A 197 -19.57 -18.43 15.92
CA LYS A 197 -18.67 -19.46 16.47
C LYS A 197 -18.00 -19.03 17.78
N MET A 198 -17.62 -17.76 17.92
CA MET A 198 -17.03 -17.23 19.16
C MET A 198 -18.01 -17.22 20.34
N ALA A 199 -19.31 -16.98 20.09
CA ALA A 199 -20.34 -17.04 21.12
C ALA A 199 -20.55 -18.46 21.72
N SER A 200 -19.99 -19.50 21.09
CA SER A 200 -20.19 -20.91 21.49
C SER A 200 -18.93 -21.61 22.04
N MET A 201 -17.77 -20.95 22.19
CA MET A 201 -16.55 -21.62 22.67
C MET A 201 -16.07 -21.13 24.05
N PRO A 202 -15.78 -22.03 25.02
CA PRO A 202 -15.18 -21.65 26.28
C PRO A 202 -13.73 -21.21 26.06
N GLY A 203 -13.34 -20.13 26.75
CA GLY A 203 -12.06 -19.46 26.59
C GLY A 203 -10.87 -20.40 26.65
N THR A 204 -10.13 -20.46 25.54
CA THR A 204 -8.79 -21.04 25.48
C THR A 204 -7.90 -20.09 24.70
N GLY A 205 -6.94 -19.48 25.39
CA GLY A 205 -5.95 -18.58 24.81
C GLY A 205 -5.13 -19.31 23.75
N GLY A 206 -5.28 -18.87 22.50
CA GLY A 206 -4.44 -19.27 21.38
C GLY A 206 -3.15 -18.45 21.35
N VAL A 207 -2.09 -19.06 20.81
CA VAL A 207 -0.70 -18.59 20.79
C VAL A 207 -0.45 -17.51 19.71
N ASP A 208 -1.50 -17.05 19.02
CA ASP A 208 -1.42 -15.90 18.12
C ASP A 208 -1.59 -14.61 18.92
N GLY A 209 -0.60 -13.72 18.86
CA GLY A 209 -0.67 -12.40 19.50
C GLY A 209 -1.95 -11.65 19.09
N PRO A 210 -2.51 -10.80 19.98
CA PRO A 210 -3.82 -10.17 19.77
C PRO A 210 -3.92 -9.49 18.40
N GLU A 211 -5.07 -9.61 17.73
CA GLU A 211 -5.35 -8.93 16.46
C GLU A 211 -4.98 -7.44 16.54
N GLN A 212 -4.34 -6.92 15.48
CA GLN A 212 -3.84 -5.54 15.49
C GLN A 212 -5.06 -4.65 15.39
N GLN A 213 -5.22 -3.72 16.33
CA GLN A 213 -6.41 -2.90 16.34
C GLN A 213 -6.40 -1.93 15.14
N PRO A 214 -7.52 -1.83 14.41
CA PRO A 214 -7.62 -0.96 13.23
C PRO A 214 -7.47 0.50 13.63
N GLY A 215 -6.82 1.28 12.77
CA GLY A 215 -6.75 2.74 12.92
C GLY A 215 -8.14 3.38 12.81
N HIS A 216 -8.39 4.41 13.62
CA HIS A 216 -9.61 5.23 13.57
C HIS A 216 -9.55 6.28 12.43
N TYR A 217 -9.43 5.83 11.18
CA TYR A 217 -9.22 6.72 10.03
C TYR A 217 -10.34 7.76 9.82
N PHE A 218 -11.59 7.34 10.00
CA PHE A 218 -12.75 8.22 9.85
C PHE A 218 -12.76 9.32 10.92
N ASP A 219 -12.56 8.93 12.19
CA ASP A 219 -12.56 9.88 13.32
C ASP A 219 -11.39 10.86 13.25
N ALA A 220 -10.25 10.41 12.71
CA ALA A 220 -9.08 11.25 12.47
C ALA A 220 -9.21 12.13 11.23
N ASN A 221 -10.29 12.00 10.43
CA ASN A 221 -10.43 12.63 9.12
C ASN A 221 -9.20 12.37 8.24
N SER A 222 -8.75 11.11 8.21
CA SER A 222 -7.59 10.69 7.43
C SER A 222 -7.87 10.83 5.94
N GLN A 223 -6.90 11.35 5.18
CA GLN A 223 -7.04 11.60 3.75
C GLN A 223 -5.81 11.17 2.96
N LEU A 224 -6.02 10.70 1.73
CA LEU A 224 -4.99 10.42 0.75
C LEU A 224 -5.02 11.47 -0.36
N LYS A 225 -3.87 12.05 -0.68
CA LYS A 225 -3.71 12.99 -1.78
C LYS A 225 -3.05 12.28 -2.95
N VAL A 226 -3.74 12.28 -4.09
CA VAL A 226 -3.34 11.65 -5.36
C VAL A 226 -3.39 12.71 -6.46
#